data_AF-A0AAD2SP63-F1
#
_entry.id   AF-A0AAD2SP63-F1
#
_cell.length_a   1.000
_cell.length_b   1.000
_cell.length_c   1.000
_cell.angle_alpha   90.00
_cell.angle_beta   90.00
_cell.angle_gamma   90.00
#
_symmetry.space_group_name_H-M   'P 1'
#
loop_
_entity.id
_entity.type
_entity.pdbx_description
1 polymer ?
#
loop_
_entity_poly.entity_id
_entity_poly.type
_entity_poly.pdbx_seq_one_letter_code
_entity_poly.pdbx_strand_id
1 'polypeptide(L)'
;MPQQLIYEKTLKDNNSVKIFESVMESATATPEGKAWAACGLWQKKEIDKIKVRKEYNDLPVTLLTGDILRQESLEKVIENIRLHGCKLRRSK
;
A
#
# COMPACT_ATOMS: atom_id res chain seq x y z
N MET A 1 -1.94 -12.86 -9.45
CA MET A 1 -1.28 -11.92 -10.38
C MET A 1 0.21 -11.81 -10.04
N PRO A 2 1.11 -11.61 -11.02
CA PRO A 2 2.56 -11.54 -10.77
C PRO A 2 2.98 -10.54 -9.68
N GLN A 3 2.32 -9.37 -9.64
CA GLN A 3 2.56 -8.30 -8.66
C GLN A 3 2.24 -8.76 -7.23
N GLN A 4 1.18 -9.55 -7.04
CA GLN A 4 0.81 -10.11 -5.74
C GLN A 4 1.85 -11.12 -5.27
N LEU A 5 2.39 -11.95 -6.16
CA LEU A 5 3.44 -12.92 -5.81
C LEU A 5 4.73 -12.21 -5.35
N ILE A 6 5.09 -11.10 -6.00
CA ILE A 6 6.22 -10.27 -5.58
C ILE A 6 5.95 -9.71 -4.19
N TYR A 7 4.78 -9.12 -3.98
CA TYR A 7 4.40 -8.57 -2.67
C TYR A 7 4.45 -9.62 -1.55
N GLU A 8 3.88 -10.81 -1.77
CA GLU A 8 3.89 -11.91 -0.79
C GLU A 8 5.30 -12.43 -0.51
N LYS A 9 6.19 -12.45 -1.51
CA LYS A 9 7.62 -12.77 -1.30
C LYS A 9 8.32 -11.68 -0.50
N THR A 10 8.13 -10.42 -0.87
CA THR A 10 8.68 -9.27 -0.13
C THR A 10 8.23 -9.25 1.31
N LEU A 11 6.96 -9.58 1.59
CA LEU A 11 6.45 -9.71 2.96
C LEU A 11 7.17 -10.77 3.80
N LYS A 12 7.65 -11.86 3.19
CA LYS A 12 8.36 -12.93 3.90
C LYS A 12 9.85 -12.62 4.10
N ASP A 13 10.36 -11.61 3.41
CA ASP A 13 11.76 -11.19 3.50
C ASP A 13 12.06 -10.50 4.85
N ASN A 14 13.26 -10.72 5.37
CA ASN A 14 13.74 -10.08 6.60
C ASN A 14 13.90 -8.56 6.44
N ASN A 15 14.18 -8.09 5.23
CA ASN A 15 14.29 -6.67 4.88
C ASN A 15 12.97 -6.06 4.37
N SER A 16 11.85 -6.79 4.47
CA SER A 16 10.51 -6.34 4.07
C SER A 16 10.20 -4.90 4.46
N VAL A 17 10.45 -4.53 5.71
CA VAL A 17 10.21 -3.17 6.24
C VAL A 17 11.00 -2.11 5.46
N LYS A 18 12.31 -2.33 5.26
CA LYS A 18 13.18 -1.39 4.51
C LYS A 18 12.74 -1.25 3.06
N ILE A 19 12.31 -2.35 2.43
CA ILE A 19 11.83 -2.32 1.05
C ILE A 19 10.56 -1.47 0.95
N PHE A 20 9.59 -1.68 1.84
CA PHE A 20 8.35 -0.89 1.82
C PHE A 20 8.58 0.58 2.17
N GLU A 21 9.46 0.88 3.13
CA GLU A 21 9.87 2.25 3.45
C GLU A 21 10.51 2.93 2.23
N SER A 22 11.40 2.23 1.52
CA SER A 22 12.01 2.73 0.29
C SER A 22 10.98 3.02 -0.80
N VAL A 23 9.96 2.16 -0.96
CA VAL A 23 8.89 2.38 -1.94
C VAL A 23 8.01 3.58 -1.56
N MET A 24 7.71 3.77 -0.27
CA MET A 24 6.97 4.94 0.23
C MET A 24 7.72 6.24 -0.06
N GLU A 25 9.04 6.24 0.11
CA GLU A 25 9.88 7.42 -0.06
C GLU A 25 10.31 7.68 -1.51
N SER A 26 10.19 6.69 -2.38
CA SER A 26 10.59 6.80 -3.78
C SER A 26 9.73 7.79 -4.57
N ALA A 27 10.40 8.68 -5.28
CA ALA A 27 9.77 9.61 -6.22
C ALA A 27 9.24 8.90 -7.49
N THR A 28 9.83 7.76 -7.86
CA THR A 28 9.47 7.00 -9.07
C THR A 28 8.44 5.91 -8.82
N ALA A 29 8.12 5.62 -7.55
CA ALA A 29 7.11 4.63 -7.21
C ALA A 29 5.70 5.13 -7.58
N THR A 30 4.92 4.25 -8.22
CA THR A 30 3.54 4.54 -8.59
C THR A 30 2.65 4.70 -7.35
N PRO A 31 1.53 5.44 -7.46
CA PRO A 31 0.57 5.57 -6.37
C PRO A 31 0.11 4.20 -5.82
N GLU A 32 -0.18 3.24 -6.69
CA GLU A 32 -0.53 1.87 -6.31
C GLU A 32 0.62 1.20 -5.54
N GLY A 33 1.86 1.35 -6.00
CA GLY A 33 3.04 0.79 -5.33
C GLY A 33 3.21 1.33 -3.92
N LYS A 34 2.95 2.63 -3.72
CA LYS A 34 2.94 3.26 -2.39
C LYS A 34 1.81 2.73 -1.52
N ALA A 35 0.61 2.52 -2.06
CA ALA A 35 -0.49 1.89 -1.32
C ALA A 35 -0.14 0.45 -0.88
N TRP A 36 0.48 -0.34 -1.76
CA TRP A 36 0.99 -1.68 -1.41
C TRP A 36 2.08 -1.63 -0.34
N ALA A 37 2.96 -0.63 -0.39
CA ALA A 37 4.00 -0.45 0.62
C ALA A 37 3.42 -0.07 2.00
N ALA A 38 2.47 0.85 2.05
CA ALA A 38 1.73 1.18 3.27
C ALA A 38 1.06 -0.06 3.87
N CYS A 39 0.43 -0.87 3.03
CA CYS A 39 -0.17 -2.15 3.40
C CYS A 39 0.86 -3.13 3.99
N GLY A 40 2.04 -3.24 3.37
CA GLY A 40 3.15 -4.08 3.86
C GLY A 40 3.70 -3.64 5.22
N LEU A 41 3.89 -2.34 5.42
CA LEU A 41 4.30 -1.75 6.70
C LEU A 41 3.28 -2.02 7.80
N TRP A 42 1.98 -1.86 7.49
CA TRP A 42 0.91 -2.17 8.44
C TRP A 42 0.91 -3.64 8.84
N GLN A 43 1.06 -4.58 7.89
CA GLN A 43 1.14 -6.02 8.19
C GLN A 43 2.37 -6.37 9.05
N LYS A 44 3.46 -5.63 8.91
CA LYS A 44 4.67 -5.75 9.73
C LYS A 44 4.57 -5.05 11.09
N LYS A 45 3.43 -4.42 11.39
CA LYS A 45 3.17 -3.64 12.61
C LYS A 45 4.03 -2.38 12.74
N GLU A 46 4.48 -1.83 11.61
CA GLU A 46 5.34 -0.63 11.52
C GLU A 46 4.52 0.58 11.06
N ILE A 47 3.43 0.87 11.78
CA ILE A 47 2.43 1.88 11.38
C ILE A 47 3.02 3.30 11.39
N ASP A 48 3.96 3.56 12.30
CA ASP A 48 4.72 4.80 12.44
C ASP A 48 5.53 5.16 11.18
N LYS A 49 5.90 4.17 10.37
CA LYS A 49 6.62 4.36 9.11
C LYS A 49 5.73 4.72 7.94
N ILE A 50 4.40 4.64 8.10
CA ILE A 50 3.43 4.99 7.06
C ILE A 50 3.26 6.52 7.04
N LYS A 51 4.11 7.20 6.26
CA LYS A 51 4.08 8.65 6.09
C LYS A 51 3.04 9.06 5.05
N VAL A 52 2.06 9.86 5.44
CA VAL A 52 1.13 10.54 4.52
C VAL A 52 1.71 11.89 4.17
N ARG A 53 1.89 12.17 2.87
CA ARG A 53 2.37 13.48 2.37
C ARG A 53 1.21 14.22 1.72
N LYS A 54 1.22 15.56 1.80
CA LYS A 54 0.20 16.42 1.17
C LYS A 54 0.08 16.18 -0.34
N GLU A 55 1.19 15.84 -0.98
CA GLU A 55 1.29 15.50 -2.40
C GLU A 55 0.43 14.29 -2.80
N TYR A 56 -0.02 13.48 -1.84
CA TYR A 56 -0.81 12.27 -2.11
C TYR A 56 -2.30 12.55 -2.30
N ASN A 57 -2.77 13.77 -2.00
CA ASN A 57 -4.17 14.14 -2.18
C ASN A 57 -4.57 14.14 -3.67
N ASP A 58 -3.68 14.63 -4.52
CA ASP A 58 -3.93 14.79 -5.96
C ASP A 58 -3.56 13.53 -6.78
N LEU A 59 -3.01 12.50 -6.13
CA LEU A 59 -2.60 11.27 -6.82
C LEU A 59 -3.73 10.24 -6.83
N PRO A 60 -4.33 9.96 -8.00
CA PRO A 60 -5.34 8.92 -8.09
C PRO A 60 -4.71 7.53 -7.99
N VAL A 61 -5.41 6.64 -7.31
CA VAL A 61 -5.10 5.21 -7.20
C VAL A 61 -6.32 4.43 -7.68
N THR A 62 -6.09 3.49 -8.58
CA THR A 62 -7.16 2.57 -9.00
C THR A 62 -7.21 1.35 -8.08
N LEU A 63 -8.34 1.17 -7.41
CA LEU A 63 -8.60 0.04 -6.52
C LEU A 63 -9.66 -0.87 -7.14
N LEU A 64 -9.34 -2.16 -7.22
CA LEU A 64 -10.30 -3.20 -7.56
C LEU A 64 -11.04 -3.64 -6.29
N THR A 65 -12.33 -3.33 -6.20
CA THR A 65 -13.20 -3.72 -5.09
C THR A 65 -14.33 -4.60 -5.61
N GLY A 66 -14.22 -5.93 -5.37
CA GLY A 66 -15.11 -6.89 -6.03
C GLY A 66 -14.90 -6.83 -7.55
N ASP A 67 -15.98 -6.57 -8.28
CA ASP A 67 -15.96 -6.46 -9.74
C ASP A 67 -15.90 -5.01 -10.25
N ILE A 68 -15.70 -4.03 -9.34
CA ILE A 68 -15.72 -2.60 -9.66
C ILE A 68 -14.33 -2.00 -9.49
N LEU A 69 -13.85 -1.32 -10.53
CA LEU A 69 -12.69 -0.43 -10.46
C LEU A 69 -13.13 0.94 -9.95
N ARG A 70 -12.57 1.37 -8.82
CA ARG A 70 -12.81 2.69 -8.24
C ARG A 70 -11.52 3.47 -8.20
N GLN A 71 -11.60 4.77 -8.46
CA GLN A 71 -10.48 5.68 -8.35
C GLN A 71 -10.65 6.49 -7.07
N GLU A 72 -9.67 6.41 -6.17
CA GLU A 72 -9.63 7.19 -4.93
C GLU A 72 -8.27 7.90 -4.81
N SER A 73 -8.19 8.96 -3.99
CA SER A 73 -6.91 9.63 -3.73
C SER A 73 -6.00 8.74 -2.89
N LEU A 74 -4.70 8.77 -3.19
CA LEU A 74 -3.69 7.99 -2.49
C LEU A 74 -3.67 8.31 -0.99
N GLU A 75 -3.83 9.57 -0.62
CA GLU A 75 -3.95 10.01 0.77
C GLU A 75 -5.04 9.24 1.50
N LYS A 76 -6.27 9.26 0.97
CA LYS A 76 -7.42 8.58 1.57
C LYS A 76 -7.20 7.06 1.66
N VAL A 77 -6.57 6.47 0.64
CA VAL A 77 -6.23 5.04 0.65
C VAL A 77 -5.23 4.72 1.76
N ILE A 78 -4.16 5.50 1.90
CA ILE A 78 -3.14 5.28 2.94
C ILE A 78 -3.73 5.51 4.34
N GLU A 79 -4.55 6.54 4.53
CA GLU A 79 -5.25 6.79 5.79
C GLU A 79 -6.16 5.62 6.17
N ASN A 80 -6.94 5.11 5.22
CA ASN A 80 -7.77 3.92 5.43
C ASN A 80 -6.93 2.69 5.80
N ILE A 81 -5.80 2.48 5.13
CA ILE A 81 -4.86 1.38 5.47
C ILE A 81 -4.32 1.57 6.89
N ARG A 82 -3.98 2.80 7.29
CA ARG A 82 -3.45 3.10 8.62
C ARG A 82 -4.48 2.82 9.72
N LEU A 83 -5.74 3.21 9.50
CA LEU A 83 -6.83 3.10 10.49
C LEU A 83 -7.47 1.70 10.56
N HIS A 84 -7.69 1.08 9.40
CA HIS A 84 -8.48 -0.15 9.28
C HIS A 84 -7.68 -1.35 8.81
N GLY A 85 -6.40 -1.14 8.53
CA GLY A 85 -5.54 -2.15 7.95
C GLY A 85 -5.82 -2.40 6.48
N CYS A 86 -5.03 -3.31 5.95
CA CYS A 86 -5.14 -3.69 4.57
C CYS A 86 -6.09 -4.89 4.44
N LYS A 87 -7.39 -4.62 4.32
CA LYS A 87 -8.38 -5.66 4.03
C LYS A 87 -8.29 -6.06 2.56
N LEU A 88 -7.31 -6.92 2.23
CA LEU A 88 -7.49 -7.86 1.13
C LEU A 88 -8.63 -8.78 1.57
N ARG A 89 -9.89 -8.45 1.24
CA ARG A 89 -10.99 -9.40 1.41
C ARG A 89 -10.65 -10.61 0.56
N ARG A 90 -10.01 -11.62 1.15
CA ARG A 90 -10.14 -12.99 0.68
C ARG A 90 -11.60 -13.33 0.92
N SER A 91 -12.42 -13.25 -0.14
CA SER A 91 -13.67 -14.01 -0.16
C SER A 91 -13.30 -15.44 0.18
N LYS A 92 -13.88 -15.90 1.28
CA LYS A 92 -13.75 -17.25 1.80
C LYS A 92 -14.54 -18.20 0.89
#